data_AF-A0A2N5A384-F1
#
_entry.id   AF-A0A2N5A384-F1
#
_cell.length_a   1.000
_cell.length_b   1.000
_cell.length_c   1.000
_cell.angle_alpha   90.00
_cell.angle_beta   90.00
_cell.angle_gamma   90.00
#
_symmetry.space_group_name_H-M   'P 1'
#
loop_
_entity.id
_entity.type
_entity.pdbx_description
1 polymer ?
#
loop_
_entity_poly.entity_id
_entity_poly.type
_entity_poly.pdbx_seq_one_letter_code
_entity_poly.pdbx_strand_id
1 'polypeptide(L)'
;HDIQCVVFIDLDGFKDVNDNYGHDVGDALIRHIASALQTRVPTGAMLARMGGDELAMAVSGAKAIDRAAAFAWAALELLKVPVTLSKRKIYIGASIGIASGAPAECSSTELFRRADIAMYHAKKSGKGRTAWYDDALDAVRRHQLMIENGIRQGLEQDEFEVWYQPVVDADTLAMTGVEALLRWPRRPQG
;
A
#
# COMPACT_ATOMS: atom_id res chain seq x y z
N HIS A 1 -0.62 29.23 -5.28
CA HIS A 1 0.14 28.32 -6.16
C HIS A 1 -0.75 27.16 -6.54
N ASP A 2 -0.67 26.68 -7.78
CA ASP A 2 -1.57 25.64 -8.28
C ASP A 2 -1.15 24.28 -7.70
N ILE A 3 -1.84 23.81 -6.67
CA ILE A 3 -1.51 22.54 -6.01
C ILE A 3 -1.98 21.40 -6.92
N GLN A 4 -1.16 20.36 -7.04
CA GLN A 4 -1.52 19.09 -7.66
C GLN A 4 -1.73 18.04 -6.58
N CYS A 5 -2.67 17.14 -6.80
CA CYS A 5 -2.92 15.99 -5.96
C CYS A 5 -3.07 14.74 -6.80
N VAL A 6 -2.53 13.63 -6.30
CA VAL A 6 -2.71 12.28 -6.84
C VAL A 6 -3.35 11.41 -5.77
N VAL A 7 -4.39 10.68 -6.17
CA VAL A 7 -5.01 9.61 -5.39
C VAL A 7 -4.68 8.30 -6.08
N PHE A 8 -3.93 7.43 -5.42
CA PHE A 8 -3.56 6.11 -5.91
C PHE A 8 -4.40 5.05 -5.21
N ILE A 9 -4.95 4.10 -5.96
CA ILE A 9 -5.93 3.11 -5.49
C ILE A 9 -5.45 1.72 -5.93
N ASP A 10 -5.34 0.80 -4.97
CA ASP A 10 -5.11 -0.63 -5.18
C ASP A 10 -6.31 -1.41 -4.63
N LEU A 11 -6.82 -2.37 -5.42
CA LEU A 11 -8.00 -3.15 -5.04
C LEU A 11 -7.62 -4.35 -4.17
N ASP A 12 -7.98 -4.29 -2.90
CA ASP A 12 -7.62 -5.31 -1.93
C ASP A 12 -8.30 -6.65 -2.23
N GLY A 13 -7.52 -7.69 -2.54
CA GLY A 13 -8.03 -9.04 -2.79
C GLY A 13 -8.39 -9.33 -4.24
N PHE A 14 -8.01 -8.46 -5.18
CA PHE A 14 -8.27 -8.68 -6.61
C PHE A 14 -7.66 -10.00 -7.14
N LYS A 15 -6.47 -10.37 -6.66
CA LYS A 15 -5.85 -11.65 -7.02
C LYS A 15 -6.72 -12.84 -6.62
N ASP A 16 -7.29 -12.82 -5.42
CA ASP A 16 -8.18 -13.89 -4.93
C ASP A 16 -9.46 -13.99 -5.79
N VAL A 17 -9.93 -12.87 -6.35
CA VAL A 17 -11.05 -12.88 -7.31
C VAL A 17 -10.65 -13.59 -8.60
N ASN A 18 -9.47 -13.30 -9.15
CA ASN A 18 -8.98 -13.99 -10.35
C ASN A 18 -8.79 -15.49 -10.11
N ASP A 19 -8.19 -15.85 -8.97
CA ASP A 19 -7.88 -17.24 -8.64
C ASP A 19 -9.17 -18.07 -8.40
N ASN A 20 -10.19 -17.47 -7.78
CA ASN A 20 -11.45 -18.18 -7.47
C ASN A 20 -12.49 -18.16 -8.60
N TYR A 21 -12.51 -17.12 -9.43
CA TYR A 21 -13.59 -16.88 -10.39
C TYR A 21 -13.11 -16.73 -11.84
N GLY A 22 -11.80 -16.72 -12.09
CA GLY A 22 -11.20 -16.57 -13.40
C GLY A 22 -11.01 -15.12 -13.83
N HIS A 23 -10.07 -14.92 -14.76
CA HIS A 23 -9.70 -13.59 -15.26
C HIS A 23 -10.86 -12.83 -15.93
N ASP A 24 -11.81 -13.53 -16.58
CA ASP A 24 -12.98 -12.88 -17.20
C ASP A 24 -13.83 -12.12 -16.16
N VAL A 25 -13.98 -12.70 -14.96
CA VAL A 25 -14.70 -12.07 -13.84
C VAL A 25 -13.89 -10.92 -13.25
N GLY A 26 -12.57 -11.08 -13.14
CA GLY A 26 -11.67 -9.99 -12.72
C GLY A 26 -11.74 -8.79 -13.67
N ASP A 27 -11.70 -9.02 -14.97
CA ASP A 27 -11.80 -7.97 -15.98
C ASP A 27 -13.16 -7.28 -15.98
N ALA A 28 -14.24 -8.03 -15.75
CA ALA A 28 -15.58 -7.46 -15.57
C ALA A 28 -15.65 -6.61 -14.29
N LEU A 29 -15.02 -7.06 -13.20
CA LEU A 29 -14.95 -6.33 -11.94
C LEU A 29 -14.20 -5.01 -12.07
N ILE A 30 -13.02 -5.02 -12.70
CA ILE A 30 -12.25 -3.78 -12.95
C ILE A 30 -13.05 -2.80 -13.79
N ARG A 31 -13.68 -3.27 -14.88
CA ARG A 31 -14.50 -2.40 -15.73
C ARG A 31 -15.67 -1.79 -14.97
N HIS A 32 -16.33 -2.58 -14.11
CA HIS A 32 -17.41 -2.08 -13.27
C HIS A 32 -16.92 -1.03 -12.28
N ILE A 33 -15.83 -1.29 -11.56
CA ILE A 33 -15.25 -0.37 -10.58
C ILE A 33 -14.78 0.92 -11.26
N ALA A 34 -14.06 0.81 -12.38
CA ALA A 34 -13.58 1.96 -13.14
C ALA A 34 -14.75 2.84 -13.61
N SER A 35 -15.83 2.24 -14.12
CA SER A 35 -17.04 2.97 -14.52
C SER A 35 -17.70 3.67 -13.33
N ALA A 36 -17.82 3.00 -12.18
CA ALA A 36 -18.41 3.57 -10.98
C ALA A 36 -17.54 4.66 -10.33
N LEU A 37 -16.21 4.57 -10.43
CA LEU A 37 -15.29 5.61 -10.00
C LEU A 37 -15.35 6.82 -10.95
N GLN A 38 -15.48 6.60 -12.26
CA GLN A 38 -15.56 7.65 -13.26
C GLN A 38 -16.69 8.65 -12.98
N THR A 39 -17.83 8.19 -12.44
CA THR A 39 -18.96 9.08 -12.09
C THR A 39 -18.68 9.97 -10.87
N ARG A 40 -17.61 9.70 -10.12
CA ARG A 40 -17.20 10.45 -8.93
C ARG A 40 -15.98 11.35 -9.19
N VAL A 41 -15.37 11.23 -10.37
CA VAL A 41 -14.20 12.02 -10.74
C VAL A 41 -14.58 13.51 -10.77
N PRO A 42 -13.87 14.38 -10.01
CA PRO A 42 -14.15 15.80 -10.02
C PRO A 42 -13.95 16.42 -11.40
N THR A 43 -14.70 17.48 -11.73
CA THR A 43 -14.50 18.23 -12.97
C THR A 43 -13.05 18.73 -13.08
N GLY A 44 -12.42 18.50 -14.24
CA GLY A 44 -11.02 18.86 -14.49
C GLY A 44 -10.00 17.91 -13.87
N ALA A 45 -10.44 16.78 -13.30
CA ALA A 45 -9.56 15.70 -12.88
C ALA A 45 -9.51 14.59 -13.94
N MET A 46 -8.48 13.74 -13.86
CA MET A 46 -8.28 12.60 -14.75
C MET A 46 -8.20 11.32 -13.91
N LEU A 47 -8.93 10.28 -14.33
CA LEU A 47 -8.80 8.93 -13.79
C LEU A 47 -8.09 8.05 -14.83
N ALA A 48 -7.09 7.29 -14.39
CA ALA A 48 -6.32 6.38 -15.22
C ALA A 48 -6.18 5.01 -14.54
N ARG A 49 -6.05 3.95 -15.34
CA ARG A 49 -5.62 2.63 -14.86
C ARG A 49 -4.11 2.54 -15.04
N MET A 50 -3.38 2.26 -13.97
CA MET A 50 -1.90 2.21 -14.00
C MET A 50 -1.40 0.84 -14.46
N GLY A 51 -2.17 -0.21 -14.19
CA GLY A 51 -1.87 -1.60 -14.55
C GLY A 51 -2.54 -2.54 -13.57
N GLY A 52 -2.80 -3.80 -13.95
CA GLY A 52 -3.42 -4.77 -13.04
C GLY A 52 -4.70 -4.23 -12.38
N ASP A 53 -4.71 -4.20 -11.06
CA ASP A 53 -5.76 -3.69 -10.16
C ASP A 53 -5.52 -2.26 -9.64
N GLU A 54 -4.56 -1.54 -10.20
CA GLU A 54 -4.19 -0.20 -9.78
C GLU A 54 -4.87 0.89 -10.63
N LEU A 55 -5.45 1.89 -9.95
CA LEU A 55 -6.02 3.09 -10.55
C LEU A 55 -5.43 4.35 -9.90
N ALA A 56 -5.37 5.44 -10.66
CA ALA A 56 -4.94 6.73 -10.14
C ALA A 56 -5.83 7.87 -10.63
N MET A 57 -6.15 8.80 -9.74
CA MET A 57 -6.84 10.04 -10.06
C MET A 57 -5.91 11.23 -9.80
N ALA A 58 -5.77 12.12 -10.78
CA ALA A 58 -4.98 13.33 -10.68
C ALA A 58 -5.87 14.58 -10.82
N VAL A 59 -5.66 15.56 -9.94
CA VAL A 59 -6.40 16.83 -9.94
C VAL A 59 -5.47 17.99 -9.58
N SER A 60 -5.62 19.13 -10.27
CA SER A 60 -4.91 20.38 -9.96
C SER A 60 -5.89 21.52 -9.72
N GLY A 61 -5.49 22.54 -8.94
CA GLY A 61 -6.33 23.69 -8.63
C GLY A 61 -6.27 24.12 -7.17
N ALA A 62 -6.84 25.30 -6.88
CA ALA A 62 -6.96 25.84 -5.52
C ALA A 62 -7.72 24.92 -4.53
N LYS A 63 -8.54 24.00 -5.02
CA LYS A 63 -9.27 22.98 -4.23
C LYS A 63 -8.83 21.55 -4.56
N ALA A 64 -7.59 21.34 -5.01
CA ALA A 64 -7.10 20.00 -5.37
C ALA A 64 -7.12 19.05 -4.16
N ILE A 65 -6.67 19.52 -2.99
CA ILE A 65 -6.61 18.74 -1.74
C ILE A 65 -8.01 18.26 -1.34
N ASP A 66 -8.97 19.17 -1.22
CA ASP A 66 -10.35 18.83 -0.83
C ASP A 66 -11.02 17.89 -1.84
N ARG A 67 -10.82 18.12 -3.13
CA ARG A 67 -11.37 17.27 -4.21
C ARG A 67 -10.74 15.88 -4.19
N ALA A 68 -9.44 15.77 -3.93
CA ALA A 68 -8.75 14.50 -3.78
C ALA A 68 -9.23 13.73 -2.55
N ALA A 69 -9.38 14.41 -1.41
CA ALA A 69 -9.91 13.82 -0.18
C ALA A 69 -11.34 13.29 -0.39
N ALA A 70 -12.21 14.10 -0.99
CA ALA A 70 -13.60 13.75 -1.27
C ALA A 70 -13.70 12.57 -2.24
N PHE A 71 -12.89 12.57 -3.31
CA PHE A 71 -12.83 11.45 -4.24
C PHE A 71 -12.35 10.16 -3.57
N ALA A 72 -11.26 10.23 -2.79
CA ALA A 72 -10.70 9.08 -2.09
C ALA A 72 -11.72 8.46 -1.10
N TRP A 73 -12.42 9.30 -0.34
CA TRP A 73 -13.48 8.84 0.55
C TRP A 73 -14.65 8.22 -0.22
N ALA A 74 -15.11 8.86 -1.30
CA ALA A 74 -16.19 8.34 -2.12
C ALA A 74 -15.83 7.02 -2.84
N ALA A 75 -14.56 6.86 -3.23
CA ALA A 75 -14.03 5.62 -3.79
C ALA A 75 -14.00 4.49 -2.74
N LEU A 76 -13.57 4.80 -1.51
CA LEU A 76 -13.56 3.84 -0.43
C LEU A 76 -14.98 3.38 -0.06
N GLU A 77 -15.93 4.30 0.09
CA GLU A 77 -17.33 3.98 0.39
C GLU A 77 -17.99 3.16 -0.73
N LEU A 78 -17.68 3.46 -1.99
CA LEU A 78 -18.15 2.68 -3.13
C LEU A 78 -17.71 1.21 -3.03
N LEU A 79 -16.45 0.98 -2.63
CA LEU A 79 -15.87 -0.36 -2.56
C LEU A 79 -16.27 -1.14 -1.31
N LYS A 80 -16.86 -0.50 -0.30
CA LYS A 80 -17.49 -1.21 0.84
C LYS A 80 -18.75 -1.98 0.43
N VAL A 81 -19.37 -1.63 -0.69
CA VAL A 81 -20.58 -2.29 -1.19
C VAL A 81 -20.18 -3.45 -2.12
N PRO A 82 -20.72 -4.67 -1.94
CA PRO A 82 -20.36 -5.79 -2.80
C PRO A 82 -20.81 -5.55 -4.25
N VAL A 83 -19.91 -5.88 -5.19
CA VAL A 83 -20.20 -5.79 -6.62
C VAL A 83 -20.96 -7.04 -7.04
N THR A 84 -22.12 -6.86 -7.69
CA THR A 84 -22.91 -7.98 -8.19
C THR A 84 -22.56 -8.27 -9.65
N LEU A 85 -21.88 -9.39 -9.91
CA LEU A 85 -21.54 -9.87 -11.27
C LEU A 85 -22.14 -11.25 -11.50
N SER A 86 -22.90 -11.43 -12.58
CA SER A 86 -23.47 -12.73 -12.97
C SER A 86 -24.17 -13.49 -11.83
N LYS A 87 -24.97 -12.77 -11.03
CA LYS A 87 -25.70 -13.25 -9.82
C LYS A 87 -24.84 -13.56 -8.59
N ARG A 88 -23.54 -13.26 -8.61
CA ARG A 88 -22.62 -13.43 -7.48
C ARG A 88 -22.35 -12.08 -6.82
N LYS A 89 -22.16 -12.08 -5.50
CA LYS A 89 -21.70 -10.91 -4.75
C LYS A 89 -20.20 -11.05 -4.49
N ILE A 90 -19.42 -10.12 -5.04
CA ILE A 90 -17.98 -10.08 -4.85
C ILE A 90 -17.66 -8.97 -3.86
N TYR A 91 -16.97 -9.31 -2.79
CA TYR A 91 -16.48 -8.38 -1.78
C TYR A 91 -15.02 -8.08 -2.09
N ILE A 92 -14.70 -6.80 -2.27
CA ILE A 92 -13.34 -6.33 -2.52
C ILE A 92 -13.14 -5.04 -1.72
N GLY A 93 -11.93 -4.78 -1.24
CA GLY A 93 -11.60 -3.52 -0.57
C GLY A 93 -10.81 -2.60 -1.48
N ALA A 94 -10.37 -1.47 -0.93
CA ALA A 94 -9.26 -0.72 -1.50
C ALA A 94 -8.36 -0.13 -0.42
N SER A 95 -7.08 -0.11 -0.76
CA SER A 95 -6.07 0.67 -0.08
C SER A 95 -5.77 1.90 -0.93
N ILE A 96 -5.91 3.08 -0.34
CA ILE A 96 -5.86 4.35 -1.08
C ILE A 96 -4.78 5.26 -0.49
N GLY A 97 -3.90 5.77 -1.33
CA GLY A 97 -2.87 6.74 -0.98
C GLY A 97 -3.15 8.09 -1.61
N ILE A 98 -2.88 9.17 -0.88
CA ILE A 98 -3.12 10.53 -1.35
C ILE A 98 -1.84 11.33 -1.16
N ALA A 99 -1.36 12.00 -2.22
CA ALA A 99 -0.26 12.94 -2.11
C ALA A 99 -0.61 14.27 -2.75
N SER A 100 -0.06 15.35 -2.20
CA SER A 100 -0.18 16.71 -2.74
C SER A 100 1.18 17.36 -2.88
N GLY A 101 1.34 18.21 -3.89
CA GLY A 101 2.57 18.97 -4.10
C GLY A 101 2.36 20.20 -4.98
N ALA A 102 3.19 21.21 -4.78
CA ALA A 102 3.30 22.30 -5.72
C ALA A 102 4.20 21.89 -6.90
N PRO A 103 3.84 22.17 -8.17
CA PRO A 103 4.65 21.80 -9.34
C PRO A 103 6.09 22.32 -9.31
N ALA A 104 6.35 23.42 -8.60
CA ALA A 104 7.69 23.98 -8.43
C ALA A 104 8.59 23.16 -7.49
N GLU A 105 8.00 22.36 -6.60
CA GLU A 105 8.68 21.63 -5.53
C GLU A 105 8.61 20.11 -5.72
N CYS A 106 7.64 19.63 -6.50
CA CYS A 106 7.36 18.21 -6.68
C CYS A 106 7.03 17.92 -8.14
N SER A 107 7.87 17.09 -8.78
CA SER A 107 7.57 16.60 -10.12
C SER A 107 6.37 15.65 -10.09
N SER A 108 5.70 15.49 -11.23
CA SER A 108 4.59 14.53 -11.35
C SER A 108 5.03 13.11 -10.94
N THR A 109 6.21 12.66 -11.39
CA THR A 109 6.78 11.36 -11.04
C THR A 109 6.96 11.18 -9.53
N GLU A 110 7.50 12.20 -8.85
CA GLU A 110 7.65 12.15 -7.39
C GLU A 110 6.29 12.18 -6.69
N LEU A 111 5.32 12.95 -7.19
CA LEU A 111 3.98 13.00 -6.64
C LEU A 111 3.27 11.63 -6.71
N PHE A 112 3.42 10.91 -7.83
CA PHE A 112 2.96 9.54 -7.97
C PHE A 112 3.68 8.59 -7.00
N ARG A 113 5.00 8.68 -6.87
CA ARG A 113 5.79 7.88 -5.91
C ARG A 113 5.30 8.09 -4.47
N ARG A 114 5.03 9.33 -4.08
CA ARG A 114 4.49 9.69 -2.76
C ARG A 114 3.11 9.10 -2.52
N ALA A 115 2.23 9.16 -3.51
CA ALA A 115 0.90 8.58 -3.41
C ALA A 115 0.95 7.05 -3.28
N ASP A 116 1.85 6.39 -4.02
CA ASP A 116 2.11 4.94 -3.91
C ASP A 116 2.62 4.56 -2.49
N ILE A 117 3.57 5.30 -1.93
CA ILE A 117 4.04 5.09 -0.55
C ILE A 117 2.90 5.16 0.45
N ALA A 118 2.03 6.18 0.33
CA ALA A 118 0.87 6.33 1.19
C ALA A 118 -0.12 5.17 1.03
N MET A 119 -0.37 4.73 -0.20
CA MET A 119 -1.25 3.61 -0.51
C MET A 119 -0.70 2.30 0.08
N TYR A 120 0.60 2.06 -0.04
CA TYR A 120 1.26 0.90 0.55
C TYR A 120 1.15 0.91 2.08
N HIS A 121 1.31 2.09 2.69
CA HIS A 121 1.09 2.25 4.12
C HIS A 121 -0.36 1.94 4.52
N ALA A 122 -1.36 2.38 3.74
CA ALA A 122 -2.76 2.03 3.96
C ALA A 122 -2.97 0.51 3.90
N LYS A 123 -2.34 -0.17 2.94
CA LYS A 123 -2.38 -1.63 2.76
C LYS A 123 -1.78 -2.38 3.95
N LYS A 124 -0.62 -1.94 4.44
CA LYS A 124 0.06 -2.53 5.62
C LYS A 124 -0.64 -2.24 6.94
N SER A 125 -1.31 -1.10 7.05
CA SER A 125 -1.99 -0.68 8.28
C SER A 125 -3.33 -1.39 8.52
N GLY A 126 -3.74 -2.30 7.63
CA GLY A 126 -4.96 -3.11 7.78
C GLY A 126 -5.96 -3.00 6.64
N LYS A 127 -5.55 -2.46 5.47
CA LYS A 127 -6.36 -2.35 4.25
C LYS A 127 -7.64 -1.52 4.43
N GLY A 128 -8.43 -1.37 3.37
CA GLY A 128 -9.77 -0.75 3.43
C GLY A 128 -9.77 0.67 3.97
N ARG A 129 -8.76 1.47 3.65
CA ARG A 129 -8.57 2.83 4.20
C ARG A 129 -7.82 3.75 3.25
N THR A 130 -7.87 5.03 3.58
CA THR A 130 -7.07 6.08 2.95
C THR A 130 -5.88 6.44 3.83
N ALA A 131 -4.74 6.79 3.24
CA ALA A 131 -3.62 7.43 3.92
C ALA A 131 -3.10 8.62 3.11
N TRP A 132 -2.73 9.69 3.80
CA TRP A 132 -2.01 10.80 3.20
C TRP A 132 -0.51 10.53 3.25
N TYR A 133 0.19 10.94 2.21
CA TYR A 133 1.64 11.02 2.25
C TYR A 133 2.05 12.09 3.26
N ASP A 134 3.00 11.73 4.11
CA ASP A 134 3.82 12.64 4.88
C ASP A 134 5.29 12.16 4.83
N ASP A 135 6.22 13.04 5.19
CA ASP A 135 7.65 12.70 5.13
C ASP A 135 8.06 11.62 6.14
N ALA A 136 7.27 11.41 7.20
CA ALA A 136 7.53 10.33 8.15
C ALA A 136 7.23 8.95 7.53
N LEU A 137 6.20 8.83 6.69
CA LEU A 137 5.90 7.61 5.93
C LEU A 137 7.01 7.24 4.96
N ASP A 138 7.59 8.24 4.25
CA ASP A 138 8.73 8.00 3.37
C ASP A 138 9.97 7.54 4.16
N ALA A 139 10.23 8.13 5.33
CA ALA A 139 11.33 7.70 6.19
C ALA A 139 11.17 6.25 6.66
N VAL A 140 9.97 5.84 7.08
CA VAL A 140 9.67 4.46 7.46
C VAL A 140 9.85 3.51 6.27
N ARG A 141 9.35 3.87 5.09
CA ARG A 141 9.48 3.04 3.88
C ARG A 141 10.94 2.89 3.44
N ARG A 142 11.72 3.98 3.46
CA ARG A 142 13.16 3.97 3.17
C ARG A 142 13.92 3.10 4.17
N HIS A 143 13.61 3.21 5.46
CA HIS A 143 14.24 2.38 6.48
C HIS A 143 13.93 0.89 6.28
N GLN A 144 12.68 0.56 5.92
CA GLN A 144 12.30 -0.82 5.64
C GLN A 144 13.01 -1.40 4.41
N LEU A 145 13.09 -0.64 3.31
CA LEU A 145 13.84 -1.03 2.10
C LEU A 145 15.33 -1.21 2.38
N MET A 146 15.90 -0.34 3.22
CA MET A 146 17.29 -0.41 3.66
C MET A 146 17.56 -1.70 4.46
N ILE A 147 16.66 -2.08 5.36
CA ILE A 147 16.73 -3.36 6.07
C ILE A 147 16.57 -4.53 5.11
N GLU A 148 15.57 -4.52 4.21
CA GLU A 148 15.34 -5.61 3.23
C GLU A 148 16.56 -5.85 2.32
N ASN A 149 17.16 -4.78 1.80
CA ASN A 149 18.38 -4.86 1.00
C ASN A 149 19.57 -5.33 1.82
N GLY A 150 19.71 -4.81 3.04
CA GLY A 150 20.79 -5.22 3.92
C GLY A 150 20.67 -6.70 4.32
N ILE A 151 19.47 -7.23 4.58
CA ILE A 151 19.26 -8.67 4.86
C ILE A 151 19.73 -9.50 3.68
N ARG A 152 19.37 -9.11 2.45
CA ARG A 152 19.80 -9.81 1.24
C ARG A 152 21.33 -9.85 1.12
N GLN A 153 21.98 -8.71 1.32
CA GLN A 153 23.44 -8.61 1.27
C GLN A 153 24.12 -9.39 2.41
N GLY A 154 23.61 -9.28 3.63
CA GLY A 154 24.17 -9.96 4.80
C GLY A 154 24.03 -11.49 4.72
N LEU A 155 22.99 -11.98 4.05
CA LEU A 155 22.85 -13.42 3.74
C LEU A 155 23.90 -13.87 2.72
N GLU A 156 24.18 -13.07 1.69
CA GLU A 156 25.22 -13.36 0.70
C GLU A 156 26.64 -13.28 1.29
N GLN A 157 26.82 -12.53 2.38
CA GLN A 157 28.11 -12.25 3.03
C GLN A 157 28.30 -13.00 4.36
N ASP A 158 27.44 -13.96 4.70
CA ASP A 158 27.50 -14.74 5.95
C ASP A 158 27.65 -13.85 7.21
N GLU A 159 26.85 -12.78 7.27
CA GLU A 159 26.85 -11.80 8.36
C GLU A 159 25.91 -12.16 9.52
N PHE A 160 25.10 -13.20 9.34
CA PHE A 160 24.14 -13.67 10.34
C PHE A 160 24.74 -14.77 11.21
N GLU A 161 24.43 -14.72 12.50
CA GLU A 161 24.92 -15.68 13.50
C GLU A 161 23.74 -16.20 14.32
N VAL A 162 23.84 -17.43 14.81
CA VAL A 162 22.83 -18.03 15.70
C VAL A 162 23.38 -18.00 17.12
N TRP A 163 22.70 -17.26 18.00
CA TRP A 163 23.01 -17.22 19.42
C TRP A 163 22.04 -18.15 20.16
N TYR A 164 22.47 -18.71 21.29
CA TYR A 164 21.65 -19.66 22.05
C TYR A 164 21.32 -19.10 23.43
N GLN A 165 20.03 -19.03 23.76
CA GLN A 165 19.56 -18.62 25.07
C GLN A 165 19.10 -19.85 25.88
N PRO A 166 19.66 -20.11 27.08
CA PRO A 166 19.23 -21.23 27.92
C PRO A 166 17.78 -21.10 28.35
N VAL A 167 17.05 -22.22 28.31
CA VAL A 167 15.75 -22.39 28.95
C VAL A 167 15.97 -23.22 30.21
N VAL A 168 15.48 -22.72 31.34
CA VAL A 168 15.61 -23.37 32.64
C VAL A 168 14.25 -23.73 33.19
N ASP A 169 14.19 -24.85 33.89
CA ASP A 169 13.04 -25.23 34.71
C ASP A 169 12.90 -24.24 35.88
N ALA A 170 11.71 -23.70 36.12
CA ALA A 170 11.51 -22.62 37.09
C ALA A 170 11.63 -23.09 38.55
N ASP A 171 11.37 -24.37 38.83
CA ASP A 171 11.38 -24.93 40.18
C ASP A 171 12.77 -25.47 40.57
N THR A 172 13.41 -26.16 39.61
CA THR A 172 14.70 -26.84 39.81
C THR A 172 15.90 -26.03 39.35
N LEU A 173 15.69 -24.95 38.58
CA LEU A 173 16.71 -24.13 37.93
C LEU A 173 17.67 -24.91 37.01
N ALA A 174 17.34 -26.17 36.70
CA ALA A 174 18.10 -26.99 35.78
C ALA A 174 17.85 -26.53 34.34
N MET A 175 18.91 -26.56 33.52
CA MET A 175 18.77 -26.27 32.09
C MET A 175 18.00 -27.41 31.41
N THR A 176 16.90 -27.07 30.75
CA THR A 176 16.02 -28.01 30.06
C THR A 176 16.15 -27.94 28.54
N GLY A 177 16.74 -26.85 28.02
CA GLY A 177 16.99 -26.69 26.60
C GLY A 177 17.63 -25.35 26.26
N VAL A 178 17.64 -25.04 24.96
CA VAL A 178 18.12 -23.76 24.42
C VAL A 178 17.20 -23.25 23.32
N GLU A 179 16.99 -21.94 23.26
CA GLU A 179 16.35 -21.25 22.14
C GLU A 179 17.43 -20.72 21.19
N ALA A 180 17.31 -21.06 19.91
CA ALA A 180 18.19 -20.56 18.85
C ALA A 180 17.66 -19.22 18.33
N LEU A 181 18.45 -18.16 18.49
CA LEU A 181 18.10 -16.78 18.17
C LEU A 181 19.01 -16.26 17.07
N LEU A 182 18.44 -16.01 15.89
CA LEU A 182 19.18 -15.38 14.79
C LEU A 182 19.57 -13.94 15.17
N ARG A 183 20.80 -13.57 14.88
CA ARG A 183 21.38 -12.25 15.11
C ARG A 183 22.12 -11.79 13.86
N TRP A 184 22.20 -10.48 13.69
CA TRP A 184 22.94 -9.84 12.61
C TRP A 184 23.94 -8.84 13.22
N PRO A 185 25.03 -9.33 13.82
CA PRO A 185 25.96 -8.50 14.58
C PRO A 185 26.82 -7.60 13.69
N ARG A 186 26.99 -7.94 12.41
CA ARG A 186 27.83 -7.22 11.45
C ARG A 186 27.05 -6.25 10.56
N ARG A 187 25.85 -5.82 10.97
CA ARG A 187 25.04 -4.88 10.16
C ARG A 187 25.82 -3.59 9.92
N PRO A 188 25.88 -3.05 8.69
CA PRO A 188 26.62 -1.82 8.39
C PRO A 188 26.15 -0.59 9.19
N GLN A 189 24.94 -0.62 9.74
CA GLN A 189 24.36 0.48 10.52
C GLN A 189 24.46 0.30 12.04
N GLY A 190 25.23 -0.70 12.50
CA GLY A 190 25.54 -0.98 13.91
C GLY A 190 24.37 -1.57 14.68
#